data_AF-A0A1B6MCL5-F1
#
_entry.id   AF-A0A1B6MCL5-F1
#
_cell.length_a   1.000
_cell.length_b   1.000
_cell.length_c   1.000
_cell.angle_alpha   90.00
_cell.angle_beta   90.00
_cell.angle_gamma   90.00
#
_symmetry.space_group_name_H-M   'P 1'
#
loop_
_entity.id
_entity.type
_entity.pdbx_description
1 polymer ?
#
loop_
_entity_poly.entity_id
_entity_poly.type
_entity_poly.pdbx_seq_one_letter_code
_entity_poly.pdbx_strand_id
1 'polypeptide(L)'
;EPLEWHFKQLDHAVGLSFKANFHFALVGHLLKGFRHPTPTTVSRTSRILTSLLAIVAKPHKRDKFEVTPESVAYLAALCPVSEEVRNRCHVKHTASRLDIHLNLLPQVTASLAGSKCEAMSSSRRQKSWDLLDQSAIAQARQHKQQTQNRSARVSVSNENNVLLDPDVLTDFSTQALVLTVLATLVKYTSDESETRILYQYLAEASIVFPRVFPVIHSLLDARLTSVLQMCHDQVILSAVQNIIQNMIACEDTSSAAAALPSVLWLRWTVALLGTVR
;
A
#
# COMPACT_ATOMS: atom_id res chain seq x y z
N GLU A 1 -37.09 -10.68 -6.99
CA GLU A 1 -35.76 -10.14 -7.32
C GLU A 1 -35.29 -10.68 -8.69
N PRO A 2 -35.18 -9.87 -9.74
CA PRO A 2 -34.89 -10.35 -11.10
C PRO A 2 -33.46 -10.87 -11.33
N LEU A 3 -32.51 -10.54 -10.43
CA LEU A 3 -31.08 -10.78 -10.64
C LEU A 3 -30.51 -11.94 -9.84
N GLU A 4 -31.28 -12.52 -8.92
CA GLU A 4 -30.76 -13.54 -7.99
C GLU A 4 -30.28 -14.81 -8.72
N TRP A 5 -30.98 -15.22 -9.78
CA TRP A 5 -30.57 -16.36 -10.58
C TRP A 5 -29.27 -16.11 -11.38
N HIS A 6 -29.07 -14.87 -11.83
CA HIS A 6 -27.83 -14.46 -12.50
C HIS A 6 -26.65 -14.49 -11.53
N PHE A 7 -26.84 -14.01 -10.29
CA PHE A 7 -25.80 -14.11 -9.26
C PHE A 7 -25.46 -15.56 -8.92
N LYS A 8 -26.46 -16.45 -8.76
CA LYS A 8 -26.18 -17.87 -8.47
C LYS A 8 -25.32 -18.54 -9.55
N GLN A 9 -25.56 -18.25 -10.83
CA GLN A 9 -24.72 -18.79 -11.91
C GLN A 9 -23.30 -18.20 -11.91
N LEU A 10 -23.16 -16.89 -11.68
CA LEU A 10 -21.85 -16.25 -11.57
C LEU A 10 -21.09 -16.76 -10.35
N ASP A 11 -21.75 -16.91 -9.21
CA ASP A 11 -21.19 -17.45 -7.97
C ASP A 11 -20.66 -18.86 -8.21
N HIS A 12 -21.42 -19.71 -8.92
CA HIS A 12 -20.98 -21.05 -9.29
C HIS A 12 -19.76 -21.05 -10.25
N ALA A 13 -19.73 -20.13 -11.22
CA ALA A 13 -18.63 -20.04 -12.19
C ALA A 13 -17.34 -19.48 -11.59
N VAL A 14 -17.45 -18.55 -10.64
CA VAL A 14 -16.30 -17.83 -10.06
C VAL A 14 -15.86 -18.42 -8.72
N GLY A 15 -16.76 -19.09 -8.01
CA GLY A 15 -16.54 -19.59 -6.64
C GLY A 15 -16.58 -18.50 -5.57
N LEU A 16 -17.18 -17.34 -5.88
CA LEU A 16 -17.26 -16.17 -4.99
C LEU A 16 -18.69 -15.64 -4.99
N SER A 17 -19.18 -15.17 -3.84
CA SER A 17 -20.55 -14.64 -3.80
C SER A 17 -20.63 -13.17 -4.22
N PHE A 18 -21.19 -12.92 -5.40
CA PHE A 18 -21.53 -11.59 -5.88
C PHE A 18 -22.73 -11.00 -5.13
N LYS A 19 -23.58 -11.84 -4.52
CA LYS A 19 -24.69 -11.37 -3.66
C LYS A 19 -24.17 -10.81 -2.33
N ALA A 20 -23.19 -11.47 -1.71
CA ALA A 20 -22.66 -11.05 -0.42
C ALA A 20 -21.70 -9.85 -0.53
N ASN A 21 -20.76 -9.89 -1.46
CA ASN A 21 -19.73 -8.86 -1.62
C ASN A 21 -19.35 -8.68 -3.09
N PHE A 22 -20.16 -7.93 -3.84
CA PHE A 22 -20.00 -7.72 -5.28
C PHE A 22 -18.59 -7.23 -5.67
N HIS A 23 -18.07 -6.20 -4.99
CA HIS A 23 -16.78 -5.58 -5.31
C HIS A 23 -15.61 -6.57 -5.15
N PHE A 24 -15.60 -7.33 -4.06
CA PHE A 24 -14.56 -8.34 -3.82
C PHE A 24 -14.69 -9.54 -4.75
N ALA A 25 -15.90 -9.98 -5.07
CA ALA A 25 -16.11 -11.06 -6.04
C ALA A 25 -15.59 -10.67 -7.43
N LEU A 26 -15.87 -9.43 -7.85
CA LEU A 26 -15.37 -8.89 -9.12
C LEU A 26 -13.85 -8.78 -9.13
N VAL A 27 -13.25 -8.22 -8.08
CA VAL A 27 -11.79 -8.12 -7.94
C VAL A 27 -11.14 -9.49 -7.93
N GLY A 28 -11.65 -10.44 -7.13
CA GLY A 28 -11.12 -11.81 -7.06
C GLY A 28 -11.12 -12.50 -8.42
N HIS A 29 -12.13 -12.24 -9.25
CA HIS A 29 -12.14 -12.70 -10.64
C HIS A 29 -11.09 -12.00 -11.51
N LEU A 30 -11.02 -10.66 -11.45
CA LEU A 30 -10.10 -9.85 -12.25
C LEU A 30 -8.62 -10.11 -11.92
N LEU A 31 -8.29 -10.47 -10.68
CA LEU A 31 -6.92 -10.84 -10.29
C LEU A 31 -6.37 -12.04 -11.08
N LYS A 32 -7.23 -12.86 -11.70
CA LYS A 32 -6.78 -13.88 -12.66
C LYS A 32 -6.06 -13.27 -13.86
N GLY A 33 -6.43 -12.04 -14.27
CA GLY A 33 -5.82 -11.31 -15.36
C GLY A 33 -4.38 -10.85 -15.09
N PHE A 34 -4.02 -10.60 -13.82
CA PHE A 34 -2.62 -10.34 -13.43
C PHE A 34 -1.72 -11.57 -13.52
N ARG A 35 -2.30 -12.76 -13.55
CA ARG A 35 -1.58 -14.04 -13.66
C ARG A 35 -1.45 -14.51 -15.11
N HIS A 36 -1.92 -13.69 -16.05
CA HIS A 36 -1.89 -14.05 -17.46
C HIS A 36 -0.46 -13.89 -18.02
N PRO A 37 0.06 -14.86 -18.79
CA PRO A 37 1.43 -14.80 -19.31
C PRO A 37 1.65 -13.62 -20.27
N THR A 38 0.58 -13.14 -20.91
CA THR A 38 0.66 -12.00 -21.82
C THR A 38 0.59 -10.66 -21.05
N PRO A 39 1.62 -9.79 -21.13
CA PRO A 39 1.68 -8.54 -20.37
C PRO A 39 0.59 -7.54 -20.77
N THR A 40 0.09 -7.61 -22.00
CA THR A 40 -1.05 -6.77 -22.44
C THR A 40 -2.33 -7.09 -21.67
N THR A 41 -2.53 -8.34 -21.24
CA THR A 41 -3.69 -8.74 -20.44
C THR A 41 -3.58 -8.20 -19.02
N VAL A 42 -2.38 -8.23 -18.44
CA VAL A 42 -2.08 -7.61 -17.13
C VAL A 42 -2.36 -6.12 -17.18
N SER A 43 -1.86 -5.41 -18.20
CA SER A 43 -2.12 -3.98 -18.40
C SER A 43 -3.61 -3.66 -18.58
N ARG A 44 -4.33 -4.45 -19.39
CA ARG A 44 -5.79 -4.30 -19.55
C ARG A 44 -6.53 -4.50 -18.23
N THR A 45 -6.12 -5.48 -17.44
CA THR A 45 -6.72 -5.76 -16.11
C THR A 45 -6.56 -4.55 -15.19
N SER A 46 -5.36 -3.97 -15.13
CA SER A 46 -5.10 -2.75 -14.36
C SER A 46 -6.00 -1.59 -14.82
N ARG A 47 -6.11 -1.36 -16.14
CA ARG A 47 -6.99 -0.33 -16.72
C ARG A 47 -8.47 -0.54 -16.40
N ILE A 48 -8.94 -1.79 -16.41
CA ILE A 48 -10.32 -2.13 -16.05
C ILE A 48 -10.56 -1.78 -14.58
N LEU A 49 -9.68 -2.20 -13.67
CA LEU A 49 -9.76 -1.89 -12.25
C LEU A 49 -9.76 -0.37 -11.99
N THR A 50 -8.90 0.39 -12.67
CA THR A 50 -8.88 1.86 -12.57
C THR A 50 -10.17 2.49 -13.11
N SER A 51 -10.73 1.93 -14.17
CA SER A 51 -12.01 2.40 -14.72
C SER A 51 -13.17 2.12 -13.76
N LEU A 52 -13.16 0.97 -13.09
CA LEU A 52 -14.15 0.62 -12.06
C LEU A 52 -14.08 1.57 -10.87
N LEU A 53 -12.88 1.95 -10.41
CA LEU A 53 -12.72 3.01 -9.39
C LEU A 53 -13.39 4.31 -9.80
N ALA A 54 -13.17 4.76 -11.04
CA ALA A 54 -13.81 5.96 -11.55
C ALA A 54 -15.34 5.83 -11.62
N ILE A 55 -15.86 4.64 -11.96
CA ILE A 55 -17.29 4.36 -12.00
C ILE A 55 -17.91 4.43 -10.59
N VAL A 56 -17.26 3.83 -9.59
CA VAL A 56 -17.74 3.83 -8.19
C VAL A 56 -17.69 5.23 -7.57
N ALA A 57 -16.67 6.03 -7.89
CA ALA A 57 -16.54 7.38 -7.35
C ALA A 57 -17.48 8.42 -7.99
N LYS A 58 -17.85 8.23 -9.27
CA LYS A 58 -18.60 9.23 -10.06
C LYS A 58 -19.97 9.61 -9.48
N PRO A 59 -20.84 8.67 -9.04
CA PRO A 59 -22.13 9.00 -8.42
C PRO A 59 -21.99 9.88 -7.17
N HIS A 60 -20.90 9.68 -6.42
CA HIS A 60 -20.66 10.32 -5.13
C HIS A 60 -19.91 11.65 -5.24
N LYS A 61 -19.48 12.04 -6.46
CA LYS A 61 -18.64 13.24 -6.72
C LYS A 61 -17.35 13.28 -5.89
N ARG A 62 -16.82 12.10 -5.56
CA ARG A 62 -15.61 11.91 -4.75
C ARG A 62 -14.39 11.69 -5.64
N ASP A 63 -13.21 11.76 -5.04
CA ASP A 63 -11.99 11.36 -5.73
C ASP A 63 -11.98 9.84 -5.96
N LYS A 64 -11.45 9.40 -7.10
CA LYS A 64 -11.41 7.96 -7.46
C LYS A 64 -10.52 7.12 -6.55
N PHE A 65 -9.63 7.75 -5.77
CA PHE A 65 -8.74 7.08 -4.84
C PHE A 65 -9.15 7.21 -3.38
N GLU A 66 -10.27 7.88 -3.09
CA GLU A 66 -10.80 7.93 -1.73
C GLU A 66 -11.12 6.50 -1.24
N VAL A 67 -10.57 6.14 -0.09
CA VAL A 67 -10.78 4.82 0.52
C VAL A 67 -12.18 4.78 1.14
N THR A 68 -13.01 3.88 0.61
CA THR A 68 -14.39 3.64 1.03
C THR A 68 -14.66 2.14 1.03
N PRO A 69 -15.72 1.64 1.67
CA PRO A 69 -16.02 0.20 1.68
C PRO A 69 -16.24 -0.39 0.28
N GLU A 70 -16.67 0.44 -0.68
CA GLU A 70 -16.88 0.03 -2.08
C GLU A 70 -15.61 0.11 -2.93
N SER A 71 -14.75 1.11 -2.68
CA SER A 71 -13.52 1.34 -3.45
C SER A 71 -12.34 0.48 -2.98
N VAL A 72 -12.32 0.09 -1.70
CA VAL A 72 -11.16 -0.56 -1.06
C VAL A 72 -10.74 -1.87 -1.74
N ALA A 73 -11.69 -2.66 -2.26
CA ALA A 73 -11.38 -3.89 -2.97
C ALA A 73 -10.52 -3.61 -4.22
N TYR A 74 -10.84 -2.55 -4.98
CA TYR A 74 -10.10 -2.19 -6.19
C TYR A 74 -8.79 -1.49 -5.87
N LEU A 75 -8.75 -0.66 -4.81
CA LEU A 75 -7.52 -0.02 -4.35
C LEU A 75 -6.51 -1.06 -3.86
N ALA A 76 -6.94 -2.06 -3.08
CA ALA A 76 -6.11 -3.17 -2.64
C ALA A 76 -5.58 -4.01 -3.82
N ALA A 77 -6.40 -4.21 -4.86
CA ALA A 77 -5.96 -4.90 -6.07
C ALA A 77 -4.90 -4.12 -6.86
N LEU A 78 -4.99 -2.79 -6.86
CA LEU A 78 -4.11 -1.92 -7.66
C LEU A 78 -2.86 -1.45 -6.90
N CYS A 79 -2.82 -1.55 -5.57
CA CYS A 79 -1.72 -1.01 -4.78
C CYS A 79 -0.32 -1.56 -5.16
N PRO A 80 -0.10 -2.84 -5.54
CA PRO A 80 1.24 -3.26 -5.99
C PRO A 80 1.61 -2.71 -7.37
N VAL A 81 0.64 -2.59 -8.28
CA VAL A 81 0.87 -2.39 -9.72
C VAL A 81 0.69 -0.94 -10.18
N SER A 82 0.13 -0.06 -9.35
CA SER A 82 -0.20 1.31 -9.73
C SER A 82 0.43 2.34 -8.78
N GLU A 83 1.38 3.10 -9.32
CA GLU A 83 2.05 4.17 -8.56
C GLU A 83 1.07 5.28 -8.17
N GLU A 84 0.08 5.58 -9.02
CA GLU A 84 -0.94 6.60 -8.74
C GLU A 84 -1.74 6.23 -7.49
N VAL A 85 -2.06 4.95 -7.31
CA VAL A 85 -2.75 4.46 -6.11
C VAL A 85 -1.84 4.54 -4.89
N ARG A 86 -0.58 4.12 -4.99
CA ARG A 86 0.36 4.18 -3.84
C ARG A 86 0.61 5.61 -3.35
N ASN A 87 0.67 6.58 -4.26
CA ASN A 87 0.89 7.99 -3.90
C ASN A 87 -0.33 8.63 -3.23
N ARG A 88 -1.49 7.96 -3.28
CA ARG A 88 -2.76 8.44 -2.76
C ARG A 88 -3.24 7.64 -1.57
N CYS A 89 -2.87 6.37 -1.46
CA CYS A 89 -3.19 5.47 -0.36
C CYS A 89 -1.90 5.18 0.40
N HIS A 90 -1.72 5.79 1.58
CA HIS A 90 -0.50 5.64 2.36
C HIS A 90 -0.59 4.47 3.36
N VAL A 91 0.59 3.96 3.75
CA VAL A 91 0.81 3.04 4.86
C VAL A 91 1.25 3.90 6.06
N LYS A 92 0.46 3.96 7.14
CA LYS A 92 0.72 4.79 8.33
C LYS A 92 1.90 4.30 9.17
N HIS A 93 2.11 2.98 9.28
CA HIS A 93 2.95 2.41 10.36
C HIS A 93 4.38 1.97 9.99
N THR A 94 4.80 2.00 8.72
CA THR A 94 6.14 1.49 8.32
C THR A 94 7.17 2.56 7.99
N ALA A 95 6.76 3.78 7.63
CA ALA A 95 7.71 4.87 7.41
C ALA A 95 8.42 5.29 8.71
N SER A 96 7.70 5.32 9.84
CA SER A 96 8.21 5.79 11.13
C SER A 96 9.15 4.81 11.85
N ARG A 97 9.10 3.50 11.56
CA ARG A 97 9.95 2.50 12.24
C ARG A 97 11.30 2.30 11.55
N LEU A 98 11.42 2.62 10.25
CA LEU A 98 12.69 2.57 9.51
C LEU A 98 13.65 3.70 9.97
N ASP A 99 13.13 4.88 10.31
CA ASP A 99 13.94 5.99 10.83
C ASP A 99 14.47 5.73 12.25
N ILE A 100 13.75 4.96 13.07
CA ILE A 100 14.15 4.67 14.46
C ILE A 100 15.27 3.62 14.51
N HIS A 101 15.30 2.66 13.58
CA HIS A 101 16.31 1.58 13.61
C HIS A 101 17.66 1.97 13.01
N LEU A 102 17.72 2.92 12.06
CA LEU A 102 18.98 3.42 11.50
C LEU A 102 19.66 4.49 12.38
N ASN A 103 18.91 5.16 13.26
CA ASN A 103 19.46 6.16 14.19
C ASN A 103 19.98 5.57 15.52
N LEU A 104 19.91 4.26 15.74
CA LEU A 104 20.38 3.61 16.97
C LEU A 104 21.81 3.02 16.89
N LEU A 105 22.54 3.23 15.79
CA LEU A 105 23.98 2.95 15.75
C LEU A 105 24.78 4.15 16.31
N PRO A 106 25.71 3.97 17.27
CA PRO A 106 26.48 5.08 17.82
C PRO A 106 27.35 5.74 16.73
N GLN A 107 27.01 6.97 16.35
CA GLN A 107 27.85 7.85 15.55
C GLN A 107 29.11 8.20 16.34
N VAL A 108 30.19 7.45 16.11
CA VAL A 108 31.55 7.92 16.37
C VAL A 108 32.15 8.21 15.00
N THR A 109 32.17 9.48 14.60
CA THR A 109 33.34 10.19 14.07
C THR A 109 33.00 11.54 13.43
N ALA A 110 33.86 12.51 13.79
CA ALA A 110 34.33 13.64 12.99
C ALA A 110 33.38 14.81 12.70
N SER A 111 33.55 15.85 13.51
CA SER A 111 33.41 17.22 13.02
C SER A 111 34.58 18.09 13.51
N LEU A 112 35.14 18.84 12.55
CA LEU A 112 35.63 20.23 12.61
C LEU A 112 37.10 20.48 12.19
N ALA A 113 37.24 20.96 10.95
CA ALA A 113 38.17 22.01 10.53
C ALA A 113 37.31 23.06 9.77
N GLY A 114 37.15 24.31 10.26
CA GLY A 114 37.89 25.52 9.85
C GLY A 114 37.43 26.02 8.46
N SER A 115 37.02 27.27 8.17
CA SER A 115 37.33 28.60 8.72
C SER A 115 36.39 29.70 8.12
N LYS A 116 36.47 30.90 8.73
CA LYS A 116 35.86 32.24 8.49
C LYS A 116 35.75 32.72 7.00
N CYS A 117 34.99 33.77 6.60
CA CYS A 117 35.04 35.19 7.01
C CYS A 117 33.84 36.05 6.51
N GLU A 118 33.52 37.12 7.26
CA GLU A 118 32.67 38.26 6.89
C GLU A 118 33.39 39.30 6.01
N ALA A 119 32.64 40.06 5.20
CA ALA A 119 32.99 41.41 4.75
C ALA A 119 31.74 42.23 4.35
N MET A 120 31.84 43.55 4.50
CA MET A 120 30.76 44.55 4.63
C MET A 120 30.65 45.51 3.41
N SER A 121 29.41 45.98 3.17
CA SER A 121 28.88 47.19 2.48
C SER A 121 29.56 47.85 1.25
N SER A 122 28.74 48.24 0.26
CA SER A 122 28.76 49.58 -0.39
C SER A 122 27.62 49.79 -1.40
N SER A 123 27.09 51.02 -1.41
CA SER A 123 26.00 51.56 -2.23
C SER A 123 26.33 51.67 -3.74
N ARG A 124 25.29 51.76 -4.62
CA ARG A 124 25.11 52.81 -5.69
C ARG A 124 24.40 52.31 -6.99
N ARG A 125 23.14 52.75 -7.15
CA ARG A 125 22.42 53.31 -8.34
C ARG A 125 22.69 52.76 -9.78
N GLN A 126 21.58 52.58 -10.54
CA GLN A 126 21.38 52.45 -12.01
C GLN A 126 21.36 51.01 -12.56
N LYS A 127 20.50 50.54 -13.50
CA LYS A 127 19.52 51.12 -14.45
C LYS A 127 18.58 49.96 -14.92
N SER A 128 17.27 50.04 -14.74
CA SER A 128 16.27 50.45 -15.77
C SER A 128 15.88 49.45 -16.89
N TRP A 129 16.41 48.22 -16.96
CA TRP A 129 15.96 47.23 -17.98
C TRP A 129 15.25 45.98 -17.43
N ASP A 130 15.31 45.69 -16.13
CA ASP A 130 14.75 44.44 -15.56
C ASP A 130 13.23 44.43 -15.33
N LEU A 131 12.57 45.60 -15.36
CA LEU A 131 11.13 45.69 -15.07
C LEU A 131 10.23 45.21 -16.23
N LEU A 132 10.73 45.21 -17.47
CA LEU A 132 9.96 44.75 -18.63
C LEU A 132 9.94 43.22 -18.72
N ASP A 133 11.03 42.55 -18.34
CA ASP A 133 11.13 41.08 -18.39
C ASP A 133 10.30 40.41 -17.28
N GLN A 134 10.24 41.04 -16.10
CA GLN A 134 9.40 40.58 -14.99
C GLN A 134 7.90 40.56 -15.33
N SER A 135 7.45 41.50 -16.18
CA SER A 135 6.05 41.59 -16.62
C SER A 135 5.70 40.60 -17.73
N ALA A 136 6.62 40.33 -18.66
CA ALA A 136 6.44 39.34 -19.73
C ALA A 136 6.33 37.91 -19.17
N ILE A 137 7.13 37.58 -18.14
CA ILE A 137 7.08 36.27 -17.46
C ILE A 137 5.80 36.13 -16.62
N ALA A 138 5.32 37.21 -16.00
CA ALA A 138 4.08 37.21 -15.24
C ALA A 138 2.85 36.97 -16.13
N GLN A 139 2.84 37.53 -17.34
CA GLN A 139 1.75 37.35 -18.32
C GLN A 139 1.78 35.95 -18.95
N ALA A 140 2.97 35.37 -19.18
CA ALA A 140 3.10 33.98 -19.65
C ALA A 140 2.61 32.95 -18.62
N ARG A 141 2.66 33.26 -17.31
CA ARG A 141 2.11 32.38 -16.26
C ARG A 141 0.58 32.37 -16.22
N GLN A 142 -0.09 33.46 -16.59
CA GLN A 142 -1.56 33.52 -16.56
C GLN A 142 -2.21 32.69 -17.68
N HIS A 143 -1.57 32.55 -18.85
CA HIS A 143 -2.13 31.74 -19.94
C HIS A 143 -1.98 30.22 -19.74
N LYS A 144 -1.11 29.74 -18.84
CA LYS A 144 -0.96 28.31 -18.54
C LYS A 144 -1.96 27.79 -17.51
N GLN A 145 -2.68 28.66 -16.81
CA GLN A 145 -3.66 28.28 -15.78
C GLN A 145 -5.05 27.92 -16.31
N GLN A 146 -5.39 28.23 -17.57
CA GLN A 146 -6.75 27.98 -18.08
C GLN A 146 -6.97 26.53 -18.57
N THR A 147 -5.93 25.76 -18.84
CA THR A 147 -6.05 24.35 -19.29
C THR A 147 -5.97 23.35 -18.13
N GLN A 148 -5.56 23.79 -16.93
CA GLN A 148 -5.37 22.93 -15.76
C GLN A 148 -6.50 23.05 -14.72
N ASN A 149 -7.57 23.77 -15.03
CA ASN A 149 -8.65 24.07 -14.07
C ASN A 149 -9.88 23.15 -14.19
N ARG A 150 -9.76 22.02 -14.89
CA ARG A 150 -10.82 20.99 -14.93
C ARG A 150 -10.66 19.90 -13.87
N SER A 151 -9.57 19.93 -13.10
CA SER A 151 -9.24 18.90 -12.09
C SER A 151 -9.25 19.41 -10.65
N ALA A 152 -9.59 20.68 -10.41
CA ALA A 152 -9.70 21.24 -9.06
C ALA A 152 -11.08 20.95 -8.42
N ARG A 153 -11.47 19.67 -8.33
CA ARG A 153 -12.59 19.25 -7.48
C ARG A 153 -12.02 18.50 -6.28
N VAL A 154 -12.12 19.14 -5.11
CA VAL A 154 -11.91 18.59 -3.77
C VAL A 154 -10.68 17.68 -3.68
N SER A 155 -9.51 18.31 -3.58
CA SER A 155 -8.32 17.63 -3.09
C SER A 155 -8.59 17.19 -1.65
N VAL A 156 -8.94 15.91 -1.47
CA VAL A 156 -8.78 15.23 -0.19
C VAL A 156 -7.33 15.47 0.23
N SER A 157 -7.10 16.00 1.43
CA SER A 157 -5.75 16.12 1.98
C SER A 157 -5.12 14.73 1.97
N ASN A 158 -4.14 14.52 1.08
CA ASN A 158 -3.54 13.22 0.78
C ASN A 158 -3.01 12.48 2.04
N GLU A 159 -2.80 13.20 3.14
CA GLU A 159 -2.25 12.70 4.40
C GLU A 159 -3.19 11.77 5.19
N ASN A 160 -4.50 11.79 4.93
CA ASN A 160 -5.46 10.99 5.69
C ASN A 160 -6.00 9.76 4.95
N ASN A 161 -5.67 9.59 3.66
CA ASN A 161 -6.24 8.52 2.86
C ASN A 161 -5.41 7.24 3.02
N VAL A 162 -5.84 6.38 3.95
CA VAL A 162 -5.15 5.15 4.33
C VAL A 162 -5.93 3.94 3.87
N LEU A 163 -5.26 3.03 3.18
CA LEU A 163 -5.94 1.85 2.62
C LEU A 163 -6.54 0.96 3.71
N LEU A 164 -5.81 0.82 4.82
CA LEU A 164 -6.15 -0.01 5.96
C LEU A 164 -6.74 0.83 7.10
N ASP A 165 -7.65 1.75 6.77
CA ASP A 165 -8.31 2.58 7.78
C ASP A 165 -9.36 1.76 8.55
N PRO A 166 -9.23 1.57 9.88
CA PRO A 166 -10.21 0.84 10.69
C PRO A 166 -11.60 1.49 10.69
N ASP A 167 -11.70 2.80 10.45
CA ASP A 167 -12.98 3.51 10.40
C ASP A 167 -13.75 3.22 9.11
N VAL A 168 -13.03 2.89 8.02
CA VAL A 168 -13.62 2.46 6.76
C VAL A 168 -13.87 0.95 6.75
N LEU A 169 -12.94 0.19 7.32
CA LEU A 169 -12.98 -1.26 7.41
C LEU A 169 -13.55 -1.70 8.76
N THR A 170 -14.81 -1.39 9.02
CA THR A 170 -15.46 -1.68 10.31
C THR A 170 -15.75 -3.17 10.53
N ASP A 171 -16.01 -3.90 9.43
CA ASP A 171 -16.50 -5.27 9.49
C ASP A 171 -15.36 -6.30 9.37
N PHE A 172 -15.40 -7.31 10.24
CA PHE A 172 -14.43 -8.41 10.22
C PHE A 172 -14.35 -9.13 8.86
N SER A 173 -15.49 -9.31 8.19
CA SER A 173 -15.57 -9.91 6.86
C SER A 173 -14.83 -9.08 5.82
N THR A 174 -15.07 -7.77 5.78
CA THR A 174 -14.43 -6.84 4.84
C THR A 174 -12.92 -6.76 5.09
N GLN A 175 -12.50 -6.66 6.36
CA GLN A 175 -11.08 -6.73 6.73
C GLN A 175 -10.43 -8.04 6.23
N ALA A 176 -11.06 -9.19 6.47
CA ALA A 176 -10.57 -10.49 6.01
C ALA A 176 -10.48 -10.57 4.48
N LEU A 177 -11.46 -10.02 3.76
CA LEU A 177 -11.47 -10.00 2.29
C LEU A 177 -10.35 -9.12 1.73
N VAL A 178 -10.11 -7.93 2.28
CA VAL A 178 -8.97 -7.06 1.88
C VAL A 178 -7.64 -7.78 2.10
N LEU A 179 -7.45 -8.36 3.29
CA LEU A 179 -6.24 -9.10 3.63
C LEU A 179 -6.06 -10.34 2.73
N THR A 180 -7.16 -11.01 2.36
CA THR A 180 -7.15 -12.13 1.41
C THR A 180 -6.75 -11.69 0.01
N VAL A 181 -7.20 -10.52 -0.46
CA VAL A 181 -6.77 -9.94 -1.75
C VAL A 181 -5.26 -9.69 -1.74
N LEU A 182 -4.73 -9.05 -0.69
CA LEU A 182 -3.29 -8.80 -0.54
C LEU A 182 -2.48 -10.10 -0.48
N ALA A 183 -2.93 -11.08 0.31
CA ALA A 183 -2.28 -12.39 0.41
C ALA A 183 -2.29 -13.16 -0.92
N THR A 184 -3.40 -13.06 -1.67
CA THR A 184 -3.51 -13.64 -3.00
C THR A 184 -2.52 -13.01 -3.97
N LEU A 185 -2.36 -11.68 -3.94
CA LEU A 185 -1.37 -10.97 -4.75
C LEU A 185 0.06 -11.43 -4.41
N VAL A 186 0.41 -11.55 -3.12
CA VAL A 186 1.71 -12.07 -2.68
C VAL A 186 1.98 -13.48 -3.22
N LYS A 187 0.95 -14.33 -3.19
CA LYS A 187 1.10 -15.73 -3.65
C LYS A 187 1.52 -15.83 -5.12
N TYR A 188 1.07 -14.89 -5.96
CA TYR A 188 1.20 -14.98 -7.41
C TYR A 188 2.06 -13.92 -8.08
N THR A 189 2.44 -12.84 -7.37
CA THR A 189 3.45 -11.94 -7.89
C THR A 189 4.80 -12.65 -7.98
N SER A 190 5.57 -12.29 -9.00
CA SER A 190 6.98 -12.68 -9.16
C SER A 190 7.89 -11.45 -9.18
N ASP A 191 7.30 -10.25 -9.07
CA ASP A 191 8.01 -8.99 -9.09
C ASP A 191 8.41 -8.61 -7.65
N GLU A 192 9.69 -8.36 -7.46
CA GLU A 192 10.24 -8.04 -6.14
C GLU A 192 9.74 -6.69 -5.61
N SER A 193 9.52 -5.71 -6.48
CA SER A 193 9.00 -4.40 -6.11
C SER A 193 7.55 -4.49 -5.64
N GLU A 194 6.70 -5.24 -6.35
CA GLU A 194 5.32 -5.52 -5.94
C GLU A 194 5.28 -6.29 -4.62
N THR A 195 6.15 -7.30 -4.50
CA THR A 195 6.30 -8.12 -3.28
C THR A 195 6.64 -7.25 -2.07
N ARG A 196 7.58 -6.32 -2.23
CA ARG A 196 7.97 -5.36 -1.18
C ARG A 196 6.79 -4.52 -0.71
N ILE A 197 6.02 -3.96 -1.64
CA ILE A 197 4.84 -3.15 -1.33
C ILE A 197 3.81 -4.00 -0.56
N LEU A 198 3.51 -5.21 -1.04
CA LEU A 198 2.51 -6.07 -0.44
C LEU A 198 2.87 -6.51 0.97
N TYR A 199 4.13 -6.88 1.22
CA TYR A 199 4.57 -7.22 2.58
C TYR A 199 4.55 -6.02 3.52
N GLN A 200 4.79 -4.81 3.02
CA GLN A 200 4.71 -3.59 3.82
C GLN A 200 3.26 -3.29 4.26
N TYR A 201 2.29 -3.47 3.35
CA TYR A 201 0.86 -3.40 3.69
C TYR A 201 0.43 -4.54 4.63
N LEU A 202 0.91 -5.76 4.44
CA LEU A 202 0.60 -6.88 5.34
C LEU A 202 1.19 -6.67 6.75
N ALA A 203 2.40 -6.11 6.85
CA ALA A 203 2.99 -5.73 8.12
C ALA A 203 2.13 -4.70 8.86
N GLU A 204 1.63 -3.68 8.17
CA GLU A 204 0.68 -2.74 8.76
C GLU A 204 -0.63 -3.44 9.16
N ALA A 205 -1.22 -4.26 8.28
CA ALA A 205 -2.44 -4.98 8.55
C ALA A 205 -2.35 -5.88 9.81
N SER A 206 -1.18 -6.46 10.09
CA SER A 206 -0.96 -7.27 11.30
C SER A 206 -1.06 -6.46 12.61
N ILE A 207 -0.87 -5.14 12.55
CA ILE A 207 -1.02 -4.23 13.70
C ILE A 207 -2.46 -3.71 13.77
N VAL A 208 -3.01 -3.31 12.62
CA VAL A 208 -4.34 -2.67 12.55
C VAL A 208 -5.47 -3.70 12.77
N PHE A 209 -5.33 -4.91 12.23
CA PHE A 209 -6.35 -5.97 12.30
C PHE A 209 -5.82 -7.26 12.96
N PRO A 210 -5.38 -7.21 14.23
CA PRO A 210 -4.70 -8.32 14.90
C PRO A 210 -5.58 -9.57 15.03
N ARG A 211 -6.90 -9.43 15.05
CA ARG A 211 -7.86 -10.55 15.12
C ARG A 211 -8.07 -11.25 13.78
N VAL A 212 -7.86 -10.57 12.66
CA VAL A 212 -8.10 -11.09 11.31
C VAL A 212 -6.85 -11.77 10.76
N PHE A 213 -5.68 -11.28 11.13
CA PHE A 213 -4.41 -11.76 10.61
C PHE A 213 -4.15 -13.27 10.86
N PRO A 214 -4.49 -13.85 12.03
CA PRO A 214 -4.37 -15.30 12.24
C PRO A 214 -5.25 -16.12 11.30
N VAL A 215 -6.33 -15.56 10.73
CA VAL A 215 -7.17 -16.28 9.77
C VAL A 215 -6.46 -16.41 8.42
N ILE A 216 -5.76 -15.37 8.00
CA ILE A 216 -5.10 -15.32 6.67
C ILE A 216 -3.66 -15.84 6.68
N HIS A 217 -3.03 -16.01 7.85
CA HIS A 217 -1.62 -16.44 7.94
C HIS A 217 -1.36 -17.78 7.25
N SER A 218 -2.32 -18.71 7.30
CA SER A 218 -2.23 -20.03 6.64
C SER A 218 -2.03 -19.93 5.12
N LEU A 219 -2.50 -18.84 4.51
CA LEU A 219 -2.33 -18.56 3.08
C LEU A 219 -0.92 -18.02 2.76
N LEU A 220 -0.24 -17.46 3.76
CA LEU A 220 1.05 -16.80 3.65
C LEU A 220 2.23 -17.67 4.14
N ASP A 221 1.98 -18.66 5.00
CA ASP A 221 2.99 -19.44 5.72
C ASP A 221 4.13 -19.98 4.84
N ALA A 222 3.77 -20.66 3.75
CA ALA A 222 4.75 -21.20 2.80
C ALA A 222 5.59 -20.11 2.12
N ARG A 223 4.97 -18.97 1.78
CA ARG A 223 5.67 -17.84 1.14
C ARG A 223 6.55 -17.08 2.12
N LEU A 224 6.06 -16.80 3.33
CA LEU A 224 6.83 -16.17 4.39
C LEU A 224 8.08 -16.99 4.73
N THR A 225 7.95 -18.33 4.79
CA THR A 225 9.07 -19.23 5.10
C THR A 225 10.11 -19.20 3.98
N SER A 226 9.65 -19.27 2.73
CA SER A 226 10.52 -19.17 1.55
C SER A 226 11.27 -17.83 1.49
N VAL A 227 10.60 -16.73 1.83
CA VAL A 227 11.20 -15.39 1.86
C VAL A 227 12.30 -15.31 2.91
N LEU A 228 12.08 -15.83 4.12
CA LEU A 228 13.13 -15.82 5.14
C LEU A 228 14.37 -16.62 4.73
N GLN A 229 14.21 -17.71 3.97
CA GLN A 229 15.32 -18.59 3.62
C GLN A 229 16.09 -18.14 2.38
N MET A 230 15.44 -17.42 1.46
CA MET A 230 15.97 -17.19 0.11
C MET A 230 16.05 -15.72 -0.29
N CYS A 231 15.38 -14.82 0.45
CA CYS A 231 15.35 -13.40 0.13
C CYS A 231 16.54 -12.67 0.76
N HIS A 232 17.13 -11.74 0.02
CA HIS A 232 18.24 -10.90 0.48
C HIS A 232 17.82 -9.43 0.69
N ASP A 233 16.60 -9.08 0.29
CA ASP A 233 16.06 -7.74 0.46
C ASP A 233 15.68 -7.47 1.92
N GLN A 234 16.41 -6.54 2.52
CA GLN A 234 16.24 -6.13 3.91
C GLN A 234 14.87 -5.51 4.19
N VAL A 235 14.25 -4.84 3.21
CA VAL A 235 12.91 -4.24 3.38
C VAL A 235 11.85 -5.33 3.44
N ILE A 236 11.93 -6.33 2.57
CA ILE A 236 11.01 -7.47 2.60
C ILE A 236 11.22 -8.28 3.89
N LEU A 237 12.47 -8.59 4.24
CA LEU A 237 12.79 -9.35 5.45
C LEU A 237 12.32 -8.65 6.72
N SER A 238 12.52 -7.33 6.83
CA SER A 238 12.04 -6.56 7.98
C SER A 238 10.51 -6.49 8.05
N ALA A 239 9.80 -6.37 6.93
CA ALA A 239 8.35 -6.44 6.90
C ALA A 239 7.84 -7.82 7.36
N VAL A 240 8.46 -8.91 6.89
CA VAL A 240 8.15 -10.28 7.35
C VAL A 240 8.43 -10.46 8.83
N GLN A 241 9.56 -9.97 9.34
CA GLN A 241 9.87 -9.99 10.77
C GLN A 241 8.83 -9.23 11.60
N ASN A 242 8.39 -8.05 11.14
CA ASN A 242 7.34 -7.28 11.81
C ASN A 242 6.03 -8.06 11.87
N ILE A 243 5.62 -8.70 10.77
CA ILE A 243 4.43 -9.55 10.73
C ILE A 243 4.52 -10.64 11.83
N ILE A 244 5.63 -11.36 11.88
CA ILE A 244 5.83 -12.45 12.85
C ILE A 244 5.83 -11.93 14.28
N GLN A 245 6.54 -10.83 14.55
CA GLN A 245 6.57 -10.20 15.88
C GLN A 245 5.18 -9.80 16.34
N ASN A 246 4.38 -9.18 15.46
CA ASN A 246 3.03 -8.74 15.78
C ASN A 246 2.09 -9.93 16.03
N MET A 247 2.26 -11.03 15.30
CA MET A 247 1.50 -12.26 15.52
C MET A 247 1.77 -12.86 16.91
N ILE A 248 3.03 -12.94 17.33
CA ILE A 248 3.40 -13.45 18.66
C ILE A 248 2.88 -12.52 19.76
N ALA A 249 3.05 -11.20 19.59
CA ALA A 249 2.60 -10.23 20.58
C ALA A 249 1.06 -10.24 20.82
N CYS A 250 0.29 -10.73 19.85
CA CYS A 250 -1.16 -10.86 19.97
C CYS A 250 -1.63 -12.17 20.64
N GLU A 251 -0.76 -13.18 20.79
CA GLU A 251 -1.14 -14.47 21.42
C GLU A 251 -1.43 -14.34 22.92
N ASP A 252 -0.80 -13.39 23.62
CA ASP A 252 -0.95 -13.24 25.08
C ASP A 252 -2.31 -12.68 25.53
N THR A 253 -3.10 -12.09 24.62
CA THR A 253 -4.38 -11.43 24.97
C THR A 253 -5.61 -12.27 24.65
N SER A 254 -5.48 -13.40 23.95
CA SER A 254 -6.62 -14.21 23.52
C SER A 254 -6.38 -15.70 23.79
N SER A 255 -6.60 -16.12 25.04
CA SER A 255 -6.90 -17.51 25.34
C SER A 255 -8.02 -18.03 24.41
N ALA A 256 -7.75 -19.15 23.74
CA ALA A 256 -8.68 -19.99 22.94
C ALA A 256 -8.60 -19.94 21.39
N ALA A 257 -7.40 -19.91 20.81
CA ALA A 257 -7.18 -20.51 19.48
C ALA A 257 -5.90 -21.38 19.46
N ALA A 258 -6.03 -22.57 20.04
CA ALA A 258 -5.26 -23.80 19.77
C ALA A 258 -3.72 -23.68 19.55
N ALA A 259 -2.97 -23.91 20.64
CA ALA A 259 -1.79 -24.78 20.72
C ALA A 259 -0.98 -25.07 19.43
N LEU A 260 -0.45 -24.04 18.77
CA LEU A 260 0.62 -24.16 17.77
C LEU A 260 1.94 -23.40 18.07
N PRO A 261 2.28 -22.84 19.26
CA PRO A 261 3.39 -21.88 19.30
C PRO A 261 4.77 -22.53 19.31
N SER A 262 4.98 -23.69 19.92
CA SER A 262 6.34 -24.14 20.24
C SER A 262 7.14 -24.62 19.03
N VAL A 263 6.53 -25.39 18.12
CA VAL A 263 7.25 -26.01 16.99
C VAL A 263 7.44 -25.02 15.84
N LEU A 264 6.44 -24.16 15.59
CA LEU A 264 6.56 -23.10 14.60
C LEU A 264 7.56 -22.06 15.09
N TRP A 265 7.47 -21.56 16.32
CA TRP A 265 8.46 -20.60 16.85
C TRP A 265 9.89 -21.14 16.75
N LEU A 266 10.13 -22.43 17.03
CA LEU A 266 11.43 -23.07 16.79
C LEU A 266 11.83 -23.10 15.31
N ARG A 267 10.93 -23.47 14.38
CA ARG A 267 11.24 -23.48 12.94
C ARG A 267 11.59 -22.08 12.43
N TRP A 268 10.88 -21.06 12.91
CA TRP A 268 11.06 -19.68 12.51
C TRP A 268 12.28 -19.02 13.16
N THR A 269 12.56 -19.27 14.44
CA THR A 269 13.83 -18.83 15.06
C THR A 269 15.03 -19.51 14.42
N VAL A 270 14.96 -20.80 14.09
CA VAL A 270 16.04 -21.49 13.35
C VAL A 270 16.22 -20.88 11.95
N ALA A 271 15.14 -20.54 11.24
CA ALA A 271 15.24 -19.84 9.96
C ALA A 271 15.82 -18.41 10.11
N LEU A 272 15.40 -17.66 11.13
CA LEU A 272 15.89 -16.31 11.42
C LEU A 272 17.38 -16.31 11.79
N LEU A 273 17.82 -17.21 12.68
CA LEU A 273 19.22 -17.35 13.07
C LEU A 273 20.10 -17.93 11.96
N GLY A 274 19.53 -18.72 11.04
CA GLY A 274 20.24 -19.27 9.89
C GLY A 274 20.57 -18.25 8.79
N THR A 275 19.84 -17.13 8.73
CA THR A 275 19.97 -16.10 7.68
C THR A 275 20.86 -14.92 8.11
N VAL A 276 21.22 -14.83 9.39
CA VAL A 276 22.09 -13.78 9.96
C VAL A 276 23.57 -14.25 10.03
N ARG A 277 23.98 -15.17 9.16
CA ARG A 277 25.36 -15.66 9.06
C ARG A 277 26.01 -15.30 7.73
#